data_AF-A0A8J3UL51-F1
#
_entry.id   AF-A0A8J3UL51-F1
#
_cell.length_a   1.000
_cell.length_b   1.000
_cell.length_c   1.000
_cell.angle_alpha   90.00
_cell.angle_beta   90.00
_cell.angle_gamma   90.00
#
_symmetry.space_group_name_H-M   'P 1'
#
loop_
_entity.id
_entity.type
_entity.pdbx_description
1 polymer ?
#
loop_
_entity_poly.entity_id
_entity_poly.type
_entity_poly.pdbx_seq_one_letter_code
_entity_poly.pdbx_strand_id
1 'polypeptide(L)'
;MTTAQTVRGYHDARFRGDVAAAAAHLAEPFSFRSPFISSTDPAGHLAGLPGFVQVVTGVDMISELYGEAEATLVYDVHTATPAGTQRTAEHFRLDENGKINNILLIFDAAPWQSMAALIQGE
;
A
#
# COMPACT_ATOMS: atom_id res chain seq x y z
N MET A 1 -8.33 -16.71 7.86
CA MET A 1 -7.93 -15.41 8.45
C MET A 1 -9.11 -14.47 8.33
N THR A 2 -9.31 -13.59 9.30
CA THR A 2 -10.28 -12.49 9.16
C THR A 2 -9.72 -11.41 8.23
N THR A 3 -10.59 -10.58 7.66
CA THR A 3 -10.20 -9.41 6.85
C THR A 3 -9.20 -8.50 7.57
N ALA A 4 -9.40 -8.24 8.86
CA ALA A 4 -8.47 -7.45 9.67
C ALA A 4 -7.07 -8.07 9.74
N GLN A 5 -6.97 -9.39 9.95
CA GLN A 5 -5.69 -10.10 10.00
C GLN A 5 -4.95 -10.07 8.66
N THR A 6 -5.65 -10.28 7.54
CA THR A 6 -5.03 -10.24 6.21
C THR A 6 -4.52 -8.83 5.89
N VAL A 7 -5.36 -7.81 6.10
CA VAL A 7 -5.06 -6.43 5.74
C VAL A 7 -3.94 -5.84 6.63
N ARG A 8 -3.99 -6.05 7.95
CA ARG A 8 -2.90 -5.63 8.84
C ARG A 8 -1.61 -6.39 8.56
N GLY A 9 -1.69 -7.69 8.31
CA GLY A 9 -0.53 -8.51 7.96
C GLY A 9 0.18 -7.99 6.71
N TYR A 10 -0.58 -7.70 5.65
CA TYR A 10 -0.08 -7.07 4.44
C TYR A 10 0.54 -5.68 4.73
N HIS A 11 -0.20 -4.80 5.40
CA HIS A 11 0.23 -3.44 5.71
C HIS A 11 1.54 -3.43 6.51
N ASP A 12 1.65 -4.26 7.54
CA ASP A 12 2.83 -4.31 8.39
C ASP A 12 4.03 -4.93 7.66
N ALA A 13 3.80 -5.96 6.84
CA ALA A 13 4.86 -6.53 5.99
C ALA A 13 5.37 -5.51 4.97
N ARG A 14 4.45 -4.76 4.34
CA ARG A 14 4.74 -3.68 3.41
C ARG A 14 5.68 -2.64 4.04
N PHE A 15 5.34 -2.11 5.21
CA PHE A 15 6.15 -1.08 5.85
C PHE A 15 7.41 -1.59 6.55
N ARG A 16 7.55 -2.90 6.76
CA ARG A 16 8.84 -3.54 7.11
C ARG A 16 9.74 -3.79 5.90
N GLY A 17 9.26 -3.59 4.68
CA GLY A 17 9.98 -3.96 3.46
C GLY A 17 10.04 -5.47 3.21
N ASP A 18 9.22 -6.27 3.89
CA ASP A 18 9.15 -7.72 3.72
C ASP A 18 8.24 -8.08 2.55
N VAL A 19 8.83 -8.05 1.35
CA VAL A 19 8.13 -8.31 0.08
C VAL A 19 7.47 -9.70 0.07
N ALA A 20 8.15 -10.72 0.59
CA ALA A 20 7.65 -12.09 0.58
C ALA A 20 6.43 -12.24 1.51
N ALA A 21 6.50 -11.67 2.72
CA ALA A 21 5.36 -11.68 3.62
C ALA A 21 4.19 -10.85 3.08
N ALA A 22 4.46 -9.69 2.46
CA ALA A 22 3.40 -8.89 1.84
C ALA A 22 2.72 -9.65 0.69
N ALA A 23 3.50 -10.28 -0.20
CA ALA A 23 3.00 -11.07 -1.31
C ALA A 23 2.12 -12.24 -0.85
N ALA A 24 2.45 -12.85 0.29
CA ALA A 24 1.65 -13.94 0.86
C ALA A 24 0.21 -13.55 1.22
N HIS A 25 -0.12 -12.26 1.30
CA HIS A 25 -1.49 -11.79 1.54
C HIS A 25 -2.27 -11.45 0.27
N LEU A 26 -1.62 -11.44 -0.90
CA LEU A 26 -2.23 -11.08 -2.19
C LEU A 26 -2.82 -12.32 -2.88
N ALA A 27 -3.88 -12.10 -3.66
CA ALA A 27 -4.55 -13.10 -4.47
C ALA A 27 -4.07 -13.05 -5.94
N GLU A 28 -4.44 -14.05 -6.71
CA GLU A 28 -4.48 -13.98 -8.18
C GLU A 28 -5.93 -14.27 -8.62
N PRO A 29 -6.60 -13.39 -9.39
CA PRO A 29 -6.08 -12.16 -9.98
C PRO A 29 -5.92 -11.00 -8.98
N PHE A 30 -5.05 -10.05 -9.30
CA PHE A 30 -4.75 -8.86 -8.49
C PHE A 30 -4.89 -7.57 -9.28
N SER A 31 -5.24 -6.49 -8.59
CA SER A 31 -5.21 -5.14 -9.14
C SER A 31 -4.82 -4.11 -8.07
N PHE A 32 -3.91 -3.21 -8.44
CA PHE A 32 -3.51 -2.06 -7.64
C PHE A 32 -3.69 -0.79 -8.43
N ARG A 33 -4.20 0.26 -7.77
CA ARG A 33 -4.26 1.60 -8.33
C ARG A 33 -3.87 2.64 -7.29
N SER A 34 -3.07 3.60 -7.72
CA SER A 34 -2.68 4.80 -6.98
C SER A 34 -2.61 6.01 -7.91
N PRO A 35 -2.39 7.23 -7.40
CA PRO A 35 -2.14 8.40 -8.24
C PRO A 35 -0.97 8.27 -9.23
N PHE A 36 0.05 7.44 -8.94
CA PHE A 36 1.24 7.29 -9.79
C PHE A 36 1.29 5.99 -10.59
N ILE A 37 0.79 4.90 -10.03
CA ILE A 37 1.01 3.54 -10.54
C ILE A 37 -0.32 2.81 -10.61
N SER A 38 -0.50 2.03 -11.68
CA SER A 38 -1.50 0.97 -11.76
C SER A 38 -0.79 -0.34 -12.12
N SER A 39 -1.17 -1.44 -11.48
CA SER A 39 -0.59 -2.77 -11.72
C SER A 39 -1.66 -3.85 -11.66
N THR A 40 -1.52 -4.89 -12.47
CA THR A 40 -2.29 -6.14 -12.37
C THR A 40 -1.41 -7.33 -11.95
N ASP A 41 -0.15 -7.06 -11.62
CA ASP A 41 0.83 -8.05 -11.19
C ASP A 41 1.22 -7.79 -9.73
N PRO A 42 0.96 -8.74 -8.80
CA PRO A 42 1.41 -8.64 -7.42
C PRO A 42 2.91 -8.42 -7.28
N ALA A 43 3.73 -9.08 -8.10
CA ALA A 43 5.17 -8.99 -8.03
C ALA A 43 5.65 -7.60 -8.49
N GLY A 44 5.16 -7.12 -9.64
CA GLY A 44 5.42 -5.78 -10.14
C GLY A 44 4.95 -4.67 -9.17
N HIS A 45 3.81 -4.86 -8.51
CA HIS A 45 3.33 -3.93 -7.47
C HIS A 45 4.29 -3.81 -6.29
N LEU A 46 4.86 -4.93 -5.83
CA LEU A 46 5.78 -4.94 -4.69
C LEU A 46 7.25 -4.65 -5.06
N ALA A 47 7.60 -4.63 -6.35
CA ALA A 47 8.97 -4.42 -6.80
C ALA A 47 9.56 -3.06 -6.36
N GLY A 48 8.73 -2.01 -6.32
CA GLY A 48 9.13 -0.67 -5.85
C GLY A 48 9.20 -0.52 -4.33
N LEU A 49 8.77 -1.54 -3.57
CA LEU A 49 8.66 -1.47 -2.12
C LEU A 49 10.01 -1.19 -1.43
N PRO A 50 11.13 -1.88 -1.78
CA PRO A 50 12.41 -1.64 -1.11
C PRO A 50 12.92 -0.20 -1.25
N GLY A 51 12.68 0.44 -2.40
CA GLY A 51 13.04 1.85 -2.60
C GLY A 51 12.14 2.79 -1.80
N PHE A 52 10.83 2.52 -1.79
CA PHE A 52 9.88 3.33 -1.02
C PHE A 52 10.16 3.32 0.49
N VAL A 53 10.44 2.14 1.08
CA VAL A 53 10.69 2.07 2.54
C VAL A 53 11.96 2.79 2.98
N GLN A 54 12.92 3.05 2.08
CA GLN A 54 14.12 3.83 2.42
C GLN A 54 13.82 5.29 2.75
N VAL A 55 12.77 5.86 2.17
CA VAL A 55 12.38 7.25 2.43
C VAL A 55 11.33 7.37 3.54
N VAL A 56 10.71 6.27 3.96
CA VAL A 56 9.70 6.25 5.03
C VAL A 56 10.38 6.28 6.40
N THR A 57 10.00 7.23 7.25
CA THR A 57 10.53 7.37 8.61
C THR A 57 9.56 6.93 9.70
N GLY A 58 8.29 6.74 9.35
CA GLY A 58 7.25 6.29 10.28
C GLY A 58 5.90 6.16 9.62
N VAL A 59 4.99 5.45 10.28
CA VAL A 59 3.59 5.32 9.89
C VAL A 59 2.71 5.46 11.12
N ASP A 60 1.79 6.40 11.06
CA ASP A 60 0.80 6.62 12.11
C ASP A 60 -0.58 6.19 11.60
N MET A 61 -1.10 5.10 12.16
CA MET A 61 -2.45 4.62 11.84
C MET A 61 -3.50 5.53 12.50
N ILE A 62 -4.43 6.05 11.71
CA ILE A 62 -5.46 6.99 12.15
C ILE A 62 -6.80 6.28 12.34
N SER A 63 -7.18 5.42 11.38
CA SER A 63 -8.46 4.71 11.42
C SER A 63 -8.38 3.40 10.63
N GLU A 64 -9.12 2.41 11.12
CA GLU A 64 -9.29 1.12 10.48
C GLU A 64 -10.78 0.75 10.48
N LEU A 65 -11.33 0.49 9.30
CA LEU A 65 -12.70 0.04 9.13
C LEU A 65 -12.69 -1.30 8.40
N TYR A 66 -13.38 -2.29 8.97
CA TYR A 66 -13.39 -3.66 8.48
C TYR A 66 -14.81 -4.10 8.17
N GLY A 67 -15.02 -4.57 6.94
CA GLY A 67 -16.17 -5.35 6.53
C GLY A 67 -15.82 -6.83 6.43
N GLU A 68 -16.77 -7.63 5.93
CA GLU A 68 -16.57 -9.07 5.75
C GLU A 68 -15.51 -9.38 4.70
N ALA A 69 -15.51 -8.68 3.57
CA ALA A 69 -14.58 -8.89 2.44
C ALA A 69 -13.89 -7.60 1.96
N GLU A 70 -13.90 -6.56 2.79
CA GLU A 70 -13.27 -5.28 2.47
C GLU A 70 -12.72 -4.59 3.72
N ALA A 71 -11.76 -3.69 3.51
CA ALA A 71 -11.26 -2.84 4.57
C ALA A 71 -10.89 -1.46 4.03
N THR A 72 -10.91 -0.46 4.91
CA THR A 72 -10.35 0.87 4.63
C THR A 72 -9.44 1.25 5.77
N LEU A 73 -8.20 1.59 5.44
CA LEU A 73 -7.23 2.15 6.36
C LEU A 73 -7.04 3.63 6.04
N VAL A 74 -6.93 4.44 7.09
CA VAL A 74 -6.49 5.83 7.00
C VAL A 74 -5.26 5.98 7.86
N TYR A 75 -4.15 6.43 7.28
CA TYR A 75 -2.87 6.54 7.99
C TYR A 75 -2.00 7.65 7.39
N ASP A 76 -1.08 8.15 8.19
CA ASP A 76 -0.02 9.05 7.76
C ASP A 76 1.26 8.25 7.49
N VAL A 77 1.88 8.51 6.34
CA VAL A 77 3.24 8.03 6.04
C VAL A 77 4.18 9.22 6.18
N HIS A 78 5.09 9.17 7.14
CA HIS A 78 6.13 10.17 7.30
C HIS A 78 7.30 9.82 6.39
N THR A 79 7.79 10.81 5.65
CA THR A 79 8.93 10.60 4.75
C THR A 79 10.04 11.61 5.00
N ALA A 80 11.28 11.19 4.78
CA ALA A 80 12.47 12.04 4.77
C ALA A 80 12.64 12.76 3.41
N THR A 81 11.53 13.20 2.81
CA THR A 81 11.52 13.90 1.52
C THR A 81 10.85 15.27 1.65
N PRO A 82 11.04 16.20 0.70
CA PRO A 82 10.27 17.44 0.64
C PRO A 82 8.74 17.28 0.62
N ALA A 83 8.21 16.10 0.26
CA ALA A 83 6.77 15.83 0.32
C ALA A 83 6.25 15.73 1.77
N GLY A 84 7.15 15.51 2.74
CA GLY A 84 6.81 15.47 4.15
C GLY A 84 5.93 14.28 4.52
N THR A 85 4.73 14.55 5.03
CA THR A 85 3.78 13.52 5.47
C THR A 85 2.70 13.32 4.41
N GLN A 86 2.52 12.06 4.00
CA GLN A 86 1.45 11.65 3.09
C GLN A 86 0.26 11.08 3.87
N ARG A 87 -0.83 11.85 3.95
CA ARG A 87 -2.14 11.36 4.39
C ARG A 87 -2.70 10.40 3.35
N THR A 88 -2.92 9.17 3.76
CA THR A 88 -3.29 8.08 2.86
C THR A 88 -4.62 7.47 3.29
N ALA A 89 -5.50 7.23 2.33
CA ALA A 89 -6.58 6.28 2.47
C ALA A 89 -6.29 5.09 1.53
N GLU A 90 -6.27 3.88 2.07
CA GLU A 90 -6.07 2.65 1.31
C GLU A 90 -7.30 1.75 1.50
N HIS A 91 -7.97 1.44 0.40
CA HIS A 91 -9.12 0.55 0.37
C HIS A 91 -8.75 -0.80 -0.22
N PHE A 92 -9.22 -1.86 0.42
CA PHE A 92 -8.89 -3.24 0.11
C PHE A 92 -10.15 -4.03 -0.18
N ARG A 93 -10.08 -4.94 -1.16
CA ARG A 93 -11.04 -6.03 -1.31
C ARG A 93 -10.36 -7.37 -1.25
N LEU A 94 -11.06 -8.33 -0.68
CA LEU A 94 -10.60 -9.69 -0.49
C LEU A 94 -11.42 -10.64 -1.35
N ASP A 95 -10.79 -11.71 -1.82
CA ASP A 95 -11.45 -12.82 -2.49
C ASP A 95 -12.11 -13.78 -1.49
N GLU A 96 -12.75 -14.83 -2.01
CA GLU A 96 -13.39 -15.89 -1.20
C GLU A 96 -12.42 -16.66 -0.30
N ASN A 97 -11.11 -16.63 -0.61
CA ASN A 97 -10.06 -17.25 0.19
C ASN A 97 -9.51 -16.30 1.27
N GLY A 98 -10.03 -15.07 1.35
CA GLY A 98 -9.58 -14.04 2.28
C GLY A 98 -8.21 -13.45 1.92
N LYS A 99 -7.84 -13.47 0.63
CA LYS A 99 -6.63 -12.84 0.07
C LYS A 99 -6.99 -11.54 -0.64
N ILE A 100 -6.09 -10.56 -0.61
CA ILE A 100 -6.33 -9.23 -1.20
C ILE A 100 -6.24 -9.33 -2.73
N ASN A 101 -7.34 -9.06 -3.43
CA ASN A 101 -7.40 -9.06 -4.90
C ASN A 101 -7.48 -7.64 -5.50
N ASN A 102 -7.78 -6.63 -4.68
CA ASN A 102 -7.84 -5.24 -5.11
C ASN A 102 -7.31 -4.30 -4.01
N ILE A 103 -6.51 -3.33 -4.44
CA ILE A 103 -6.03 -2.23 -3.60
C ILE A 103 -6.23 -0.91 -4.36
N LEU A 104 -6.92 0.03 -3.71
CA LEU A 104 -7.05 1.42 -4.15
C LEU A 104 -6.38 2.33 -3.12
N LEU A 105 -5.27 2.95 -3.52
CA LEU A 105 -4.52 3.91 -2.73
C LEU A 105 -4.90 5.33 -3.15
N ILE A 106 -5.24 6.17 -2.18
CA ILE A 106 -5.65 7.57 -2.37
C ILE A 106 -4.79 8.45 -1.47
N PHE A 107 -4.14 9.44 -2.07
CA PHE A 107 -3.40 10.48 -1.37
C PHE A 107 -3.21 11.70 -2.28
N ASP A 108 -2.82 12.84 -1.71
CA ASP A 108 -2.46 14.03 -2.48
C ASP A 108 -1.09 13.85 -3.14
N ALA A 109 -1.08 13.74 -4.48
CA ALA A 109 0.13 13.58 -5.27
C ALA A 109 0.87 14.90 -5.55
N ALA A 110 0.27 16.07 -5.26
CA ALA A 110 0.87 17.37 -5.59
C ALA A 110 2.25 17.58 -4.93
N PRO A 111 2.47 17.26 -3.64
CA PRO A 111 3.78 17.42 -2.99
C PRO A 111 4.91 16.57 -3.58
N TRP A 112 4.54 15.51 -4.32
CA TRP A 112 5.46 14.55 -4.91
C TRP A 112 5.83 14.88 -6.36
N GLN A 113 5.15 15.82 -7.01
CA GLN A 113 5.32 16.15 -8.44
C GLN A 113 6.76 16.56 -8.78
N SER A 114 7.40 17.33 -7.91
CA SER A 114 8.81 17.76 -8.08
C SER A 114 9.80 16.59 -8.03
N MET A 115 9.36 15.42 -7.56
CA MET A 115 10.13 14.19 -7.43
C MET A 115 9.55 13.05 -8.28
N ALA A 116 8.59 13.32 -9.18
CA ALA A 116 7.89 12.28 -9.93
C ALA A 116 8.84 11.35 -10.71
N ALA A 117 9.96 11.88 -11.23
CA ALA A 117 11.00 11.09 -11.90
C ALA A 117 11.67 10.03 -11.00
N LEU A 118 11.79 10.30 -9.69
CA LEU A 118 12.34 9.35 -8.71
C LEU A 118 11.34 8.22 -8.37
N ILE A 119 10.06 8.42 -8.65
CA ILE A 119 8.96 7.51 -8.33
C ILE A 119 8.65 6.57 -9.51
N GLN A 120 8.90 7.02 -10.74
CA GLN A 120 8.56 6.28 -11.96
C GLN A 120 9.65 5.32 -12.47
N GLY A 121 10.85 5.36 -11.89
CA GLY A 121 11.95 4.45 -12.24
C GLY A 121 12.39 4.57 -13.71
N GLU A 122 13.19 5.59 -14.01
CA GLU A 122 14.11 5.58 -15.17
C GLU A 122 15.47 5.00 -14.78
#